data_AF-A0A543ING9-F1
#
_entry.id   AF-A0A543ING9-F1
#
_cell.length_a   1.000
_cell.length_b   1.000
_cell.length_c   1.000
_cell.angle_alpha   90.00
_cell.angle_beta   90.00
_cell.angle_gamma   90.00
#
_symmetry.space_group_name_H-M   'P 1'
#
loop_
_entity.id
_entity.type
_entity.pdbx_description
1 polymer ?
#
loop_
_entity_poly.entity_id
_entity_poly.type
_entity_poly.pdbx_seq_one_letter_code
_entity_poly.pdbx_strand_id
1 'polypeptide(L)' 'MGKHGKQVPCGMCRGTGKISTTDDGKSRDIPCTGCGGTGRQG' A
#
# COMPACT_ATOMS: atom_id res chain seq x y z
N MET A 1 -9.84 -12.08 -24.53
CA MET A 1 -8.71 -11.14 -24.36
C MET A 1 -8.66 -10.71 -22.89
N GLY A 2 -7.96 -11.47 -22.05
CA GLY A 2 -7.85 -11.17 -20.62
C GLY A 2 -6.88 -10.02 -20.41
N LYS A 3 -7.40 -8.82 -20.19
CA LYS A 3 -6.63 -7.71 -19.64
C LYS A 3 -6.32 -8.05 -18.18
N HIS A 4 -5.33 -8.92 -17.95
CA HIS A 4 -4.63 -8.91 -16.68
C HIS A 4 -3.85 -7.59 -16.65
N GLY A 5 -4.53 -6.50 -16.32
CA GLY A 5 -3.87 -5.27 -15.89
C GLY A 5 -2.92 -5.71 -14.81
N LYS A 6 -1.62 -5.67 -15.10
CA LYS A 6 -0.61 -6.13 -14.16
C LYS A 6 -0.80 -5.25 -12.95
N GLN A 7 -1.40 -5.80 -11.89
CA GLN A 7 -1.54 -5.10 -10.63
C GLN A 7 -0.12 -4.83 -10.17
N VAL A 8 0.34 -3.60 -10.38
CA VAL A 8 1.69 -3.22 -10.01
C VAL A 8 1.70 -3.04 -8.49
N PRO A 9 2.70 -3.58 -7.79
CA PRO A 9 2.81 -3.32 -6.36
C PRO A 9 2.91 -1.82 -6.16
N CYS A 10 2.14 -1.30 -5.21
CA CYS A 10 2.17 0.12 -4.91
C CYS A 10 3.59 0.51 -4.51
N GLY A 11 4.22 1.42 -5.26
CA GLY A 11 5.60 1.82 -5.01
C GLY A 11 5.78 2.45 -3.63
N MET A 12 4.75 3.14 -3.13
CA MET A 12 4.80 3.87 -1.88
C MET A 12 4.87 2.97 -0.64
N CYS A 13 4.19 1.81 -0.67
CA CYS A 13 4.26 0.80 0.39
C CYS A 13 4.95 -0.49 -0.06
N ARG A 14 5.61 -0.48 -1.22
CA ARG A 14 6.27 -1.67 -1.81
C ARG A 14 5.39 -2.92 -1.87
N GLY A 15 4.10 -2.75 -2.09
CA GLY A 15 3.18 -3.88 -2.18
C GLY A 15 2.48 -4.29 -0.86
N THR A 16 2.85 -3.72 0.29
CA THR A 16 2.33 -4.17 1.59
C THR A 16 0.92 -3.67 1.90
N GLY A 17 0.51 -2.57 1.27
CA GLY A 17 -0.76 -1.89 1.53
C GLY A 17 -0.77 -1.01 2.77
N LYS A 18 0.29 -1.00 3.57
CA LYS A 18 0.34 -0.26 4.84
C LYS A 18 1.70 0.40 5.04
N ILE A 19 1.68 1.51 5.77
CA ILE A 19 2.87 2.27 6.15
C ILE A 19 2.90 2.26 7.67
N SER A 20 4.00 1.77 8.25
CA SER A 20 4.20 1.86 9.68
C SER A 20 4.61 3.29 10.03
N THR A 21 3.82 3.96 10.86
CA THR A 21 4.12 5.30 11.37
C THR A 21 4.17 5.25 12.89
N THR A 22 5.04 6.06 13.49
CA THR A 22 5.15 6.15 14.95
C THR A 22 4.54 7.49 15.38
N ASP A 23 3.50 7.43 16.18
CA ASP A 23 2.80 8.60 16.72
C ASP A 23 2.60 8.40 18.21
N ASP A 24 3.07 9.37 19.01
CA ASP A 24 3.13 9.33 20.47
C ASP A 24 3.89 8.12 21.05
N GLY A 25 4.98 7.72 20.39
CA GLY A 25 5.78 6.56 20.82
C GLY A 25 5.13 5.20 20.57
N LYS A 26 3.94 5.16 19.95
CA LYS A 26 3.31 3.93 19.48
C LYS A 26 3.42 3.80 17.98
N SER A 27 4.06 2.71 17.55
CA SER A 27 4.05 2.28 16.15
C SER A 27 2.64 1.81 15.79
N ARG A 28 2.06 2.39 14.75
CA ARG A 28 0.77 2.00 14.19
C ARG A 28 0.90 1.85 12.68
N ASP A 29 0.23 0.84 12.14
CA ASP A 29 0.15 0.66 10.69
C ASP A 29 -1.03 1.47 10.16
N ILE A 30 -0.74 2.47 9.33
CA ILE A 30 -1.75 3.22 8.61
C ILE A 30 -1.89 2.68 7.18
N PRO A 31 -3.10 2.74 6.59
CA PRO A 31 -3.28 2.36 5.20
C PRO A 31 -2.40 3.22 4.29
N CYS A 32 -1.71 2.58 3.35
CA CYS A 32 -0.89 3.29 2.39
C CYS A 32 -1.77 4.17 1.51
N THR A 33 -1.59 5.48 1.61
CA THR A 33 -2.32 6.49 0.83
C THR A 33 -2.10 6.33 -0.66
N GLY A 34 -0.92 5.88 -1.09
CA GLY A 34 -0.60 5.65 -2.50
C GLY A 34 -1.49 4.60 -3.18
N CYS A 35 -2.00 3.61 -2.45
CA CYS A 35 -2.88 2.57 -2.98
C CYS A 35 -4.19 2.40 -2.20
N GLY A 36 -4.53 3.36 -1.33
CA GLY A 36 -5.69 3.29 -0.45
C GLY A 36 -5.75 2.03 0.41
N GLY A 37 -4.62 1.48 0.85
CA GLY A 37 -4.61 0.27 1.68
C GLY A 37 -4.50 -1.07 0.94
N THR A 38 -4.62 -1.10 -0.38
CA THR A 38 -4.72 -2.36 -1.15
C THR A 38 -3.38 -3.03 -1.44
N GLY A 39 -2.28 -2.29 -1.31
CA GLY A 39 -0.92 -2.73 -1.69
C GLY A 39 -0.69 -2.79 -3.19
N ARG A 40 -1.70 -2.51 -4.02
CA ARG A 40 -1.61 -2.66 -5.47
C ARG A 40 -2.17 -1.41 -6.13
N GLN A 41 -1.54 -1.01 -7.22
CA GLN A 41 -2.02 0.03 -8.12
C GLN A 41 -2.28 -0.67 -9.46
N GLY A 42 -3.44 -0.44 -10.07
CA GLY A 42 -3.87 -1.15 -11.27
C GLY A 42 -4.96 -0.39 -11.98
#